data_AF-A0A3S0FVS0-F1
#
_entry.id   AF-A0A3S0FVS0-F1
#
_cell.length_a   1.000
_cell.length_b   1.000
_cell.length_c   1.000
_cell.angle_alpha   90.00
_cell.angle_beta   90.00
_cell.angle_gamma   90.00
#
_symmetry.space_group_name_H-M   'P 1'
#
loop_
_entity.id
_entity.type
_entity.pdbx_description
1 polymer ?
#
loop_
_entity_poly.entity_id
_entity_poly.type
_entity_poly.pdbx_seq_one_letter_code
_entity_poly.pdbx_strand_id
1 'polypeptide(L)'
;MWRKQLIAILIIFSLALQSFQHYAILAEFYWNRDYIAKNLCENRNKPQMHCNGKCHLKKQLQKEEQQQQNNNRTNTKEPGTLLFCNEVNEYCAADFTLIKNYTFYSKDLLSPFSSSLLRPPCYN
;
A
#
# COMPACT_ATOMS: atom_id res chain seq x y z
N MET A 1 30.73 25.90 -19.25
CA MET A 1 30.50 24.55 -18.70
C MET A 1 29.62 24.58 -17.43
N TRP A 2 29.93 25.44 -16.45
CA TRP A 2 29.22 25.59 -15.17
C TRP A 2 27.72 25.90 -15.20
N ARG A 3 27.23 26.67 -16.20
CA ARG A 3 25.80 27.01 -16.31
C ARG A 3 24.90 25.77 -16.45
N LYS A 4 25.35 24.73 -17.15
CA LYS A 4 24.58 23.48 -17.32
C LYS A 4 24.54 22.66 -16.04
N GLN A 5 25.62 22.68 -15.25
CA GLN A 5 25.69 21.97 -13.96
C GLN A 5 24.82 22.64 -12.90
N LEU A 6 24.76 23.98 -12.85
CA LEU A 6 23.85 24.70 -11.95
C LEU A 6 22.37 24.38 -12.26
N ILE A 7 22.01 24.33 -13.54
CA ILE A 7 20.65 23.95 -13.96
C ILE A 7 20.33 22.51 -13.51
N ALA A 8 21.27 21.57 -13.70
CA ALA A 8 21.08 20.19 -13.27
C ALA A 8 20.93 20.07 -11.74
N ILE A 9 21.76 20.78 -10.97
CA ILE A 9 21.68 20.81 -9.48
C ILE A 9 20.33 21.38 -9.03
N LEU A 10 19.86 22.47 -9.66
CA LEU A 10 18.58 23.08 -9.34
C LEU A 10 17.40 22.14 -9.63
N ILE A 11 17.45 21.39 -10.73
CA ILE A 11 16.42 20.40 -11.06
C ILE A 11 16.40 19.30 -9.99
N ILE A 12 17.57 18.70 -9.69
CA ILE A 12 17.67 17.63 -8.68
C ILE A 12 17.19 18.12 -7.31
N PHE A 13 17.58 19.33 -6.90
CA PHE A 13 17.15 19.92 -5.64
C PHE A 13 15.63 20.13 -5.58
N SER A 14 15.02 20.58 -6.68
CA SER A 14 13.57 20.77 -6.77
C SER A 14 12.79 19.46 -6.62
N LEU A 15 13.27 18.36 -7.22
CA LEU A 15 12.66 17.04 -7.01
C LEU A 15 12.84 16.53 -5.57
N ALA A 16 14.01 16.76 -4.97
CA ALA A 16 14.26 16.36 -3.57
C ALA A 16 13.34 17.09 -2.58
N LEU A 17 13.05 18.36 -2.82
CA LEU A 17 12.11 19.14 -1.99
C LEU A 17 10.69 18.56 -2.02
N GLN A 18 10.25 18.02 -3.17
CA GLN A 18 8.94 17.39 -3.27
C GLN A 18 8.82 16.13 -2.40
N SER A 19 9.91 15.41 -2.15
CA SER A 19 9.93 14.28 -1.22
C SER A 19 10.02 14.72 0.24
N PHE A 20 10.50 15.93 0.52
CA PHE A 20 10.77 16.40 1.88
C PHE A 20 9.51 16.74 2.70
N GLN A 21 8.37 17.00 2.04
CA GLN A 21 7.11 17.35 2.71
C GLN A 21 6.69 16.31 3.78
N HIS A 22 6.82 15.02 3.47
CA HIS A 22 6.51 13.94 4.41
C HIS A 22 7.46 13.89 5.61
N TYR A 23 8.74 14.21 5.38
CA TYR A 23 9.75 14.23 6.44
C TYR A 23 9.59 15.44 7.36
N ALA A 24 9.10 16.57 6.85
CA ALA A 24 8.87 17.77 7.63
C ALA A 24 7.86 17.55 8.77
N ILE A 25 6.75 16.85 8.50
CA ILE A 25 5.72 16.54 9.52
C ILE A 25 6.30 15.71 10.66
N LEU A 26 7.13 14.72 10.34
CA LEU A 26 7.80 13.90 11.34
C LEU A 26 8.84 14.72 12.12
N ALA A 27 9.64 15.53 11.44
CA ALA A 27 10.67 16.37 12.07
C ALA A 27 10.04 17.35 13.07
N GLU A 28 8.98 18.06 12.68
CA GLU A 28 8.25 18.98 13.56
C GLU A 28 7.65 18.26 14.77
N PHE A 29 7.11 17.04 14.55
CA PHE A 29 6.58 16.23 15.64
C PHE A 29 7.65 15.84 16.66
N TYR A 30 8.83 15.43 16.21
CA TYR A 30 9.92 15.04 17.11
C TYR A 30 10.54 16.25 17.81
N TRP A 31 10.71 17.37 17.10
CA TRP A 31 11.28 18.60 17.64
C TRP A 31 10.39 19.19 18.76
N ASN A 32 9.06 19.19 18.57
CA ASN A 32 8.10 19.78 19.51
C ASN A 32 7.26 18.74 20.26
N ARG A 33 7.76 17.51 20.45
CA ARG A 33 6.98 16.39 20.97
C ARG A 33 6.33 16.67 22.33
N ASP A 34 7.05 17.29 23.25
CA ASP A 34 6.55 17.61 24.59
C ASP A 34 5.43 18.65 24.56
N TYR A 35 5.59 19.67 23.71
CA TYR A 35 4.56 20.69 23.51
C TYR A 35 3.29 20.08 22.93
N ILE A 36 3.43 19.20 21.94
CA ILE A 36 2.30 18.49 21.31
C ILE A 36 1.62 17.57 22.32
N ALA A 37 2.37 16.83 23.12
CA ALA A 37 1.82 15.95 24.15
C ALA A 37 1.02 16.70 25.23
N LYS A 38 1.46 17.91 25.61
CA LYS A 38 0.81 18.72 26.65
C LYS A 38 -0.39 19.52 26.13
N ASN A 39 -0.27 20.13 24.96
CA ASN A 39 -1.25 21.11 24.47
C ASN A 39 -2.20 20.57 23.39
N LEU A 40 -1.73 19.70 22.49
CA LEU A 40 -2.48 19.23 21.31
C LEU A 40 -3.01 17.79 21.42
N CYS A 41 -2.50 17.01 22.38
CA CYS A 41 -2.93 15.62 22.58
C CYS A 41 -4.32 15.54 23.22
N GLU A 42 -5.26 14.88 22.53
CA GLU A 42 -6.61 14.64 23.05
C GLU A 42 -6.62 13.67 24.25
N ASN A 43 -5.65 12.73 24.28
CA ASN A 43 -5.54 11.70 25.31
C ASN A 43 -4.64 12.12 26.48
N ARG A 44 -4.39 13.42 26.68
CA ARG A 44 -3.54 13.94 27.77
C ARG A 44 -4.00 13.54 29.18
N ASN A 45 -5.31 13.31 29.35
CA ASN A 45 -5.91 12.90 30.63
C ASN A 45 -5.87 11.37 30.85
N LYS A 46 -5.31 10.60 29.91
CA LYS A 46 -5.24 9.13 29.97
C LYS A 46 -3.77 8.66 29.87
N PRO A 47 -2.96 8.87 30.92
CA PRO A 47 -1.53 8.53 30.92
C PRO A 47 -1.29 7.03 30.67
N GLN A 48 -2.21 6.15 31.05
CA GLN A 48 -2.13 4.70 30.81
C GLN A 48 -2.04 4.32 29.32
N MET A 49 -2.50 5.20 28.42
CA MET A 49 -2.50 4.96 26.98
C MET A 49 -1.15 5.26 26.31
N HIS A 50 -0.19 5.85 27.03
CA HIS A 50 1.15 6.18 26.52
C HIS A 50 1.14 6.89 25.13
N CYS A 51 0.13 7.74 24.91
CA CYS A 51 -0.12 8.37 23.61
C CYS A 51 0.99 9.35 23.22
N ASN A 52 1.43 10.21 24.15
CA ASN A 52 2.57 11.12 23.96
C ASN A 52 2.50 11.93 22.63
N GLY A 53 1.30 12.43 22.28
CA GLY A 53 1.08 13.20 21.05
C GLY A 53 0.88 12.39 19.77
N LYS A 54 0.98 11.05 19.78
CA LYS A 54 0.82 10.18 18.60
C LYS A 54 -0.53 10.35 17.89
N CYS A 55 -1.60 10.65 18.64
CA CYS A 55 -2.92 10.95 18.06
C CYS A 55 -2.90 12.16 17.10
N HIS A 56 -2.12 13.18 17.43
CA HIS A 56 -1.99 14.39 16.61
C HIS A 56 -1.22 14.08 15.32
N LEU A 57 -0.10 13.36 15.44
CA LEU A 57 0.69 12.90 14.29
C LEU A 57 -0.17 12.07 13.32
N LYS A 58 -0.95 11.12 13.85
CA LYS A 58 -1.86 10.31 13.04
C LYS A 58 -2.87 11.17 12.27
N LYS A 59 -3.45 12.19 12.91
CA LYS A 59 -4.39 13.10 12.25
C LYS A 59 -3.72 13.93 11.15
N GLN A 60 -2.48 14.37 11.34
CA GLN A 60 -1.73 15.12 10.32
C GLN A 60 -1.43 14.23 9.10
N LEU A 61 -0.95 13.01 9.32
CA LEU A 61 -0.68 12.05 8.24
C LEU A 61 -1.94 11.70 7.45
N GLN A 62 -3.06 11.46 8.14
CA GLN A 62 -4.34 11.17 7.47
C GLN A 62 -4.85 12.35 6.63
N LYS A 63 -4.62 13.60 7.06
CA LYS A 63 -4.98 14.78 6.28
C LYS A 63 -4.13 14.87 5.00
N GLU A 64 -2.82 14.60 5.10
CA GLU A 64 -1.92 14.59 3.96
C GLU A 64 -2.31 13.51 2.94
N GLU A 65 -2.59 12.28 3.41
CA GLU A 65 -3.09 11.19 2.56
C GLU A 65 -4.41 11.54 1.85
N GLN A 66 -5.37 12.14 2.58
CA GLN A 66 -6.64 12.58 1.99
C GLN A 66 -6.42 13.71 0.96
N GLN A 67 -5.50 14.62 1.22
CA GLN A 67 -5.19 15.73 0.31
C GLN A 67 -4.48 15.24 -0.96
N GLN A 68 -3.60 14.24 -0.84
CA GLN A 68 -3.03 13.52 -1.98
C GLN A 68 -4.11 12.77 -2.77
N GLN A 69 -5.00 12.06 -2.07
CA GLN A 69 -6.10 11.34 -2.72
C GLN A 69 -7.07 12.29 -3.45
N ASN A 70 -7.35 13.47 -2.90
CA ASN A 70 -8.20 14.47 -3.54
C ASN A 70 -7.52 15.16 -4.73
N ASN A 71 -6.21 15.40 -4.68
CA ASN A 71 -5.46 15.89 -5.85
C ASN A 71 -5.42 14.86 -6.99
N ASN A 72 -5.35 13.58 -6.66
CA ASN A 72 -5.40 12.49 -7.67
C ASN A 72 -6.83 12.24 -8.21
N ARG A 73 -7.87 12.79 -7.58
CA ARG A 73 -9.28 12.64 -7.97
C ARG A 73 -9.77 13.69 -8.98
N THR A 74 -8.88 14.44 -9.63
CA THR A 74 -9.27 15.29 -10.77
C THR A 74 -9.70 14.41 -11.95
N ASN A 75 -11.00 14.13 -12.03
CA ASN A 75 -11.73 13.65 -13.22
C ASN A 75 -11.12 12.49 -14.01
N THR A 76 -10.78 11.38 -13.36
CA THR A 76 -10.83 10.08 -14.04
C THR A 76 -11.49 9.11 -13.08
N LYS A 77 -12.74 8.75 -13.38
CA LYS A 77 -13.30 7.51 -12.88
C LYS A 77 -12.40 6.43 -13.48
N GLU A 78 -11.41 5.95 -12.76
CA GLU A 78 -10.73 4.72 -13.13
C GLU A 78 -11.78 3.60 -12.95
N PRO A 79 -12.29 2.96 -14.02
CA PRO A 79 -12.87 1.65 -13.82
C PRO A 79 -11.73 0.79 -13.28
N GLY A 80 -11.88 0.32 -12.05
CA GLY A 80 -10.91 -0.56 -11.41
C GLY A 80 -10.48 -1.60 -12.43
N THR A 81 -9.19 -1.64 -12.74
CA THR A 81 -8.65 -2.57 -13.73
C THR A 81 -8.81 -3.97 -13.16
N LEU A 82 -9.96 -4.58 -13.43
CA LEU A 82 -10.12 -6.01 -13.33
C LEU A 82 -9.15 -6.60 -14.33
N LEU A 83 -8.00 -7.07 -13.85
CA LEU A 83 -7.11 -7.93 -14.62
C LEU A 83 -7.86 -9.24 -14.86
N PHE A 84 -8.62 -9.25 -15.95
CA PHE A 84 -9.28 -10.42 -16.48
C PHE A 84 -8.23 -11.27 -17.20
N CYS A 85 -7.80 -12.37 -16.58
CA CYS A 85 -7.02 -13.40 -17.27
C CYS A 85 -7.98 -14.36 -17.96
N ASN A 86 -8.22 -14.13 -19.26
CA ASN A 86 -8.81 -15.14 -20.13
C ASN A 86 -7.88 -15.36 -21.32
N GLU A 87 -7.24 -16.52 -21.35
CA GLU A 87 -7.47 -17.58 -22.34
C GLU A 87 -6.32 -18.58 -22.24
N VAL A 88 -6.62 -19.74 -21.66
CA VAL A 88 -5.85 -20.96 -21.85
C VAL A 88 -6.03 -21.36 -23.32
N ASN A 89 -5.05 -21.01 -24.16
CA ASN A 89 -4.97 -21.58 -25.49
C ASN A 89 -3.81 -22.56 -25.57
N GLU A 90 -4.25 -23.81 -25.54
CA GLU A 90 -3.57 -25.07 -25.71
C GLU A 90 -3.00 -25.17 -27.13
N TYR A 91 -1.67 -25.04 -27.26
CA TYR A 91 -0.95 -25.47 -28.47
C TYR A 91 0.27 -26.29 -28.06
N CYS A 92 0.09 -27.60 -28.09
CA CYS A 92 1.13 -28.61 -27.99
C CYS A 92 1.71 -28.90 -29.38
N ALA A 93 3.03 -28.85 -29.54
CA ALA A 93 3.80 -29.79 -30.36
C ALA A 93 5.31 -29.46 -30.36
N ALA A 94 6.12 -30.29 -29.69
CA ALA A 94 7.28 -30.98 -30.28
C ALA A 94 8.04 -31.77 -29.19
N ASP A 95 8.10 -33.08 -29.44
CA ASP A 95 8.92 -34.16 -28.86
C ASP A 95 9.64 -33.96 -27.52
N PHE A 96 9.14 -34.66 -26.49
CA PHE A 96 9.97 -35.09 -25.37
C PHE A 96 10.18 -36.61 -25.46
N THR A 97 11.42 -37.01 -25.73
CA THR A 97 11.83 -38.41 -25.72
C THR A 97 11.76 -38.97 -24.30
N LEU A 98 11.29 -40.20 -24.25
CA LEU A 98 10.63 -40.81 -23.13
C LEU A 98 11.67 -41.48 -22.21
N ILE A 99 11.99 -40.87 -21.06
CA ILE A 99 12.63 -41.60 -19.96
C ILE A 99 11.52 -42.09 -19.02
N LYS A 100 11.18 -43.36 -19.19
CA LYS A 100 10.22 -44.14 -18.41
C LYS A 100 10.82 -44.52 -17.05
N ASN A 101 9.93 -44.74 -16.08
CA ASN A 101 10.09 -45.36 -14.73
C ASN A 101 10.01 -44.29 -13.61
N TYR A 102 9.05 -44.27 -12.67
CA TYR A 102 8.36 -45.37 -11.98
C TYR A 102 7.07 -44.90 -11.23
N THR A 103 6.05 -45.78 -11.23
CA THR A 103 4.96 -46.09 -10.27
C THR A 103 4.28 -44.97 -9.44
N PHE A 104 3.05 -44.56 -9.78
CA PHE A 104 1.75 -45.08 -9.26
C PHE A 104 1.35 -44.59 -7.85
N TYR A 105 0.58 -43.50 -7.80
CA TYR A 105 -0.64 -43.44 -6.99
C TYR A 105 -1.69 -42.66 -7.78
N SER A 106 -2.52 -43.37 -8.54
CA SER A 106 -3.81 -42.84 -8.95
C SER A 106 -4.83 -43.25 -7.89
N LYS A 107 -5.67 -42.30 -7.49
CA LYS A 107 -7.13 -42.38 -7.66
C LYS A 107 -7.77 -41.18 -6.99
N ASP A 108 -8.34 -40.34 -7.83
CA ASP A 108 -9.74 -39.96 -7.72
C ASP A 108 -10.23 -39.49 -6.35
N LEU A 109 -10.30 -38.18 -6.16
CA LEU A 109 -11.51 -37.59 -5.59
C LEU A 109 -11.74 -36.20 -6.17
N LEU A 110 -12.13 -36.17 -7.44
CA LEU A 110 -12.97 -35.10 -7.98
C LEU A 110 -14.25 -35.07 -7.12
N SER A 111 -14.36 -34.09 -6.23
CA SER A 111 -15.66 -33.63 -5.74
C SER A 111 -15.75 -32.13 -5.97
N PRO A 112 -16.90 -31.60 -6.43
CA PRO A 112 -17.04 -30.18 -6.64
C PRO A 112 -17.07 -29.55 -5.25
N PHE A 113 -16.11 -28.68 -4.95
CA PHE A 113 -16.10 -27.95 -3.70
C PHE A 113 -17.39 -27.14 -3.63
N SER A 114 -18.32 -27.61 -2.79
CA SER A 114 -19.64 -27.02 -2.59
C SER A 114 -19.45 -25.58 -2.13
N SER A 115 -20.12 -24.63 -2.80
CA SER A 115 -20.10 -23.19 -2.48
C SER A 115 -20.67 -22.85 -1.09
N SER A 116 -21.02 -23.86 -0.29
CA SER A 116 -21.60 -23.74 1.05
C SER A 116 -20.59 -23.39 2.14
N LEU A 117 -19.28 -23.42 1.89
CA LEU A 117 -18.25 -23.05 2.88
C LEU A 117 -17.91 -21.56 2.91
N LEU A 118 -18.45 -20.77 1.98
CA LEU A 118 -18.20 -19.33 1.86
C LEU A 118 -19.44 -18.50 2.22
N ARG A 119 -20.03 -18.75 3.40
CA ARG A 119 -20.96 -17.79 4.01
C ARG A 119 -20.44 -17.37 5.39
N PRO A 120 -20.35 -16.05 5.67
CA PRO A 120 -20.11 -15.58 7.03
C PRO A 120 -21.35 -15.83 7.90
N PRO A 121 -21.18 -15.99 9.23
CA PRO A 121 -22.31 -16.19 10.14
C PRO A 121 -23.18 -14.92 10.20
N CYS A 122 -24.49 -15.10 10.06
CA CYS A 122 -25.46 -14.04 10.32
C CYS A 122 -25.53 -13.78 11.83
N TYR A 123 -25.37 -12.53 12.25
CA TYR A 123 -25.68 -12.09 13.61
C TYR A 123 -27.14 -11.60 13.66
N ASN A 124 -27.85 -11.98 14.74
CA ASN A 124 -29.24 -11.60 15.03
C ASN A 124 -29.42 -10.10 15.20
#